data_AF-A0A7W5BVW2-F1
#
_entry.id   AF-A0A7W5BVW2-F1
#
_cell.length_a   1.000
_cell.length_b   1.000
_cell.length_c   1.000
_cell.angle_alpha   90.00
_cell.angle_beta   90.00
_cell.angle_gamma   90.00
#
_symmetry.space_group_name_H-M   'P 1'
#
loop_
_entity.id
_entity.type
_entity.pdbx_description
1 polymer ?
#
loop_
_entity_poly.entity_id
_entity_poly.type
_entity_poly.pdbx_seq_one_letter_code
_entity_poly.pdbx_strand_id
1 'polypeptide(L)'
;MIKTARLLLATSLLLPSLALGDTLSLPADARVEMALVDDLLLDAETPSRHDVVMHPVQGDKGSHHLPDYCVVTGDARREGQRIHITTHALTCIEAQGGESAIFTGELTAGAYDEDGDFGIAACQDGRCRLTPDDTFLLTLTRPLSVEQQANPSAEINERRRQHGEPAPEENAAGQ
;
A
#
# COMPACT_ATOMS: atom_id res chain seq x y z
N MET A 1 37.16 64.10 9.20
CA MET A 1 36.39 63.15 8.36
C MET A 1 37.12 61.82 8.37
N ILE A 2 36.56 60.78 9.00
CA ILE A 2 36.80 59.36 8.69
C ILE A 2 35.52 58.65 9.16
N LYS A 3 34.87 57.97 8.22
CA LYS A 3 33.59 57.27 8.36
C LYS A 3 33.93 55.81 8.05
N THR A 4 33.96 54.94 9.06
CA THR A 4 34.22 53.51 8.84
C THR A 4 33.02 52.71 9.30
N ALA A 5 32.36 52.15 8.29
CA ALA A 5 31.10 51.44 8.36
C ALA A 5 31.25 50.09 9.09
N ARG A 6 30.20 49.74 9.83
CA ARG A 6 30.00 48.44 10.48
C ARG A 6 29.80 47.35 9.40
N LEU A 7 30.59 46.28 9.44
CA LEU A 7 30.26 45.03 8.76
C LEU A 7 29.47 44.14 9.73
N LEU A 8 28.16 44.01 9.50
CA LEU A 8 27.34 42.94 10.03
C LEU A 8 27.51 41.74 9.10
N LEU A 9 28.22 40.69 9.53
CA LEU A 9 28.17 39.39 8.87
C LEU A 9 26.82 38.74 9.19
N ALA A 10 25.91 38.75 8.22
CA ALA A 10 24.73 37.92 8.22
C ALA A 10 25.14 36.48 7.83
N THR A 11 25.26 35.60 8.81
CA THR A 11 25.33 34.15 8.58
C THR A 11 23.97 33.67 8.11
N SER A 12 23.76 33.64 6.80
CA SER A 12 22.67 32.91 6.16
C SER A 12 22.84 31.42 6.43
N LEU A 13 22.07 30.87 7.37
CA LEU A 13 21.91 29.42 7.50
C LEU A 13 21.26 28.90 6.22
N LEU A 14 22.04 28.23 5.39
CA LEU A 14 21.55 27.29 4.38
C LEU A 14 20.99 26.08 5.12
N LEU A 15 19.73 26.18 5.56
CA LEU A 15 18.97 25.01 5.99
C LEU A 15 18.77 24.13 4.75
N PRO A 16 19.26 22.88 4.74
CA PRO A 16 18.93 21.96 3.66
C PRO A 16 17.42 21.76 3.70
N SER A 17 16.75 22.08 2.60
CA SER A 17 15.35 21.76 2.41
C SER A 17 15.22 20.24 2.51
N LEU A 18 14.73 19.75 3.65
CA LEU A 18 14.25 18.36 3.73
C LEU A 18 13.09 18.29 2.74
N ALA A 19 13.28 17.57 1.64
CA ALA A 19 12.19 17.22 0.75
C ALA A 19 11.14 16.51 1.61
N LEU A 20 9.96 17.12 1.74
CA LEU A 20 8.78 16.46 2.27
C LEU A 20 8.53 15.26 1.34
N GLY A 21 8.77 14.04 1.84
CA GLY A 21 8.51 12.83 1.07
C GLY A 21 7.04 12.73 0.68
N ASP A 22 6.75 12.01 -0.40
CA ASP A 22 5.38 11.82 -0.83
C ASP A 22 4.58 11.08 0.27
N THR A 23 3.29 11.39 0.39
CA THR A 23 2.39 10.75 1.36
C THR A 23 1.22 10.10 0.64
N LEU A 24 1.07 8.79 0.83
CA LEU A 24 -0.12 8.06 0.37
C LEU A 24 -1.28 8.37 1.32
N SER A 25 -2.31 9.04 0.81
CA SER A 25 -3.46 9.49 1.60
C SER A 25 -4.78 9.04 0.99
N LEU A 26 -5.67 8.51 1.83
CA LEU A 26 -7.07 8.24 1.48
C LEU A 26 -7.99 8.76 2.60
N PRO A 27 -9.16 9.33 2.26
CA PRO A 27 -10.11 9.75 3.27
C PRO A 27 -10.73 8.55 4.01
N ALA A 28 -11.35 8.82 5.16
CA ALA A 28 -12.33 7.89 5.70
C ALA A 28 -13.44 7.63 4.66
N ASP A 29 -14.06 6.46 4.71
CA ASP A 29 -15.08 6.00 3.77
C ASP A 29 -14.61 5.82 2.33
N ALA A 30 -13.30 5.94 2.06
CA ALA A 30 -12.73 5.53 0.79
C ALA A 30 -13.05 4.04 0.55
N ARG A 31 -13.51 3.73 -0.67
CA ARG A 31 -13.84 2.38 -1.11
C ARG A 31 -12.83 1.95 -2.15
N VAL A 32 -12.11 0.87 -1.86
CA VAL A 32 -11.09 0.31 -2.73
C VAL A 32 -11.52 -1.10 -3.11
N GLU A 33 -11.50 -1.40 -4.40
CA GLU A 33 -11.80 -2.73 -4.91
C GLU A 33 -10.57 -3.63 -4.74
N MET A 34 -10.79 -4.81 -4.17
CA MET A 34 -9.75 -5.75 -3.77
C MET A 34 -10.13 -7.17 -4.16
N ALA A 35 -9.11 -8.02 -4.28
CA ALA A 35 -9.24 -9.46 -4.38
C ALA A 35 -8.27 -10.14 -3.41
N LEU A 36 -8.52 -11.40 -3.09
CA LEU A 36 -7.59 -12.23 -2.32
C LEU A 36 -6.45 -12.73 -3.22
N VAL A 37 -5.28 -12.91 -2.62
CA VAL A 37 -4.15 -13.57 -3.31
C VAL A 37 -4.37 -15.08 -3.40
N ASP A 38 -4.98 -15.68 -2.37
CA ASP A 38 -5.19 -17.12 -2.25
C ASP A 38 -6.66 -17.45 -1.93
N ASP A 39 -7.07 -18.69 -2.23
CA ASP A 39 -8.37 -19.22 -1.81
C ASP A 39 -8.58 -19.10 -0.29
N LEU A 40 -9.72 -18.53 0.09
CA LEU A 40 -10.20 -18.51 1.47
C LEU A 40 -11.35 -19.49 1.63
N LEU A 41 -11.17 -20.49 2.50
CA LEU A 41 -12.19 -21.46 2.89
C LEU A 41 -12.44 -21.35 4.38
N LEU A 42 -13.71 -21.11 4.78
CA LEU A 42 -14.14 -21.05 6.17
C LEU A 42 -15.36 -21.95 6.39
N ASP A 43 -15.37 -22.70 7.49
CA ASP A 43 -16.49 -23.56 7.86
C ASP A 43 -16.68 -23.61 9.38
N ALA A 44 -17.39 -24.62 9.90
CA ALA A 44 -17.64 -24.74 11.34
C ALA A 44 -16.39 -25.21 12.11
N GLU A 45 -15.48 -25.93 11.47
CA GLU A 45 -14.25 -26.44 12.07
C GLU A 45 -13.15 -25.36 12.02
N THR A 46 -13.15 -24.57 10.95
CA THR A 46 -12.21 -23.48 10.69
C THR A 46 -12.96 -22.18 10.40
N PRO A 47 -13.56 -21.53 11.42
CA PRO A 47 -14.42 -20.37 11.22
C PRO A 47 -13.65 -19.07 11.00
N SER A 48 -12.32 -19.06 11.17
CA SER A 48 -11.50 -17.85 11.01
C SER A 48 -10.14 -18.16 10.39
N ARG A 49 -9.61 -17.18 9.67
CA ARG A 49 -8.27 -17.19 9.09
C ARG A 49 -7.60 -15.85 9.36
N HIS A 50 -6.40 -15.91 9.94
CA HIS A 50 -5.54 -14.75 10.13
C HIS A 50 -4.62 -14.56 8.94
N ASP A 51 -4.10 -13.34 8.81
CA ASP A 51 -3.10 -12.97 7.80
C ASP A 51 -3.56 -13.27 6.36
N VAL A 52 -4.83 -13.02 6.06
CA VAL A 52 -5.31 -13.08 4.68
C VAL A 52 -4.68 -11.94 3.89
N VAL A 53 -4.21 -12.26 2.69
CA VAL A 53 -3.49 -11.33 1.83
C VAL A 53 -4.38 -10.89 0.69
N MET A 54 -4.45 -9.59 0.47
CA MET A 54 -5.30 -8.95 -0.55
C MET A 54 -4.46 -8.03 -1.41
N HIS A 55 -4.87 -7.86 -2.66
CA HIS A 55 -4.29 -6.89 -3.58
C HIS A 55 -5.40 -6.01 -4.19
N PRO A 56 -5.11 -4.75 -4.55
CA PRO A 56 -6.08 -3.92 -5.24
C PRO A 56 -6.38 -4.48 -6.63
N VAL A 57 -7.59 -4.22 -7.08
CA VAL A 57 -8.05 -4.54 -8.44
C VAL A 57 -8.40 -3.24 -9.12
N GLN A 58 -7.98 -3.11 -10.39
CA GLN A 58 -8.34 -1.98 -11.22
C GLN A 58 -9.72 -2.24 -11.82
N GLY A 59 -10.74 -1.79 -11.10
CA GLY A 59 -12.14 -1.83 -11.51
C GLY A 59 -12.86 -0.52 -11.20
N ASP A 60 -14.11 -0.45 -11.64
CA ASP A 60 -14.92 0.78 -11.55
C ASP A 60 -15.84 0.80 -10.31
N LYS A 61 -15.75 -0.22 -9.43
CA LYS A 61 -16.63 -0.31 -8.25
C LYS A 61 -16.12 0.56 -7.08
N GLY A 62 -14.80 0.78 -7.02
CA GLY A 62 -14.15 1.61 -6.01
C GLY A 62 -14.40 3.10 -6.21
N SER A 63 -14.36 3.87 -5.13
CA SER A 63 -14.32 5.34 -5.22
C SER A 63 -12.89 5.88 -5.28
N HIS A 64 -11.91 5.07 -4.89
CA HIS A 64 -10.49 5.41 -4.84
C HIS A 64 -9.67 4.18 -5.24
N HIS A 65 -8.43 4.43 -5.66
CA HIS A 65 -7.47 3.39 -6.03
C HIS A 65 -6.26 3.45 -5.10
N LEU A 66 -5.75 2.27 -4.77
CA LEU A 66 -4.40 2.11 -4.26
C LEU A 66 -3.45 1.86 -5.44
N PRO A 67 -2.14 2.11 -5.27
CA PRO A 67 -1.14 1.70 -6.26
C PRO A 67 -1.24 0.22 -6.64
N ASP A 68 -0.89 -0.11 -7.88
CA ASP A 68 -1.02 -1.48 -8.41
C ASP A 68 -0.27 -2.51 -7.56
N TYR A 69 0.94 -2.16 -7.12
CA TYR A 69 1.77 -3.02 -6.26
C TYR A 69 1.53 -2.70 -4.80
N CYS A 70 0.28 -2.87 -4.34
CA CYS A 70 -0.06 -2.87 -2.93
C CYS A 70 -0.46 -4.25 -2.45
N VAL A 71 -0.04 -4.56 -1.24
CA VAL A 71 -0.48 -5.72 -0.47
C VAL A 71 -1.11 -5.23 0.81
N VAL A 72 -2.29 -5.77 1.11
CA VAL A 72 -3.04 -5.48 2.33
C VAL A 72 -3.22 -6.78 3.09
N THR A 73 -2.97 -6.76 4.39
CA THR A 73 -3.19 -7.92 5.26
C THR A 73 -4.33 -7.68 6.23
N GLY A 74 -5.04 -8.75 6.54
CA GLY A 74 -6.21 -8.71 7.39
C GLY A 74 -6.55 -10.06 8.01
N ASP A 75 -7.72 -10.09 8.63
CA ASP A 75 -8.31 -11.26 9.22
C ASP A 75 -9.68 -11.51 8.60
N ALA A 76 -10.01 -12.77 8.39
CA ALA A 76 -11.31 -13.20 7.91
C ALA A 76 -12.01 -14.09 8.93
N ARG A 77 -13.31 -13.88 9.12
CA ARG A 77 -14.15 -14.68 10.02
C ARG A 77 -15.50 -14.94 9.40
N ARG A 78 -15.98 -16.17 9.52
CA ARG A 78 -17.34 -16.54 9.17
C ARG A 78 -18.29 -16.04 10.26
N GLU A 79 -19.25 -15.23 9.87
CA GLU A 79 -20.34 -14.74 10.72
C GLU A 79 -21.68 -15.05 10.05
N GLY A 80 -22.34 -16.10 10.54
CA GLY A 80 -23.58 -16.61 9.93
C GLY A 80 -23.35 -17.09 8.50
N GLN A 81 -23.91 -16.36 7.53
CA GLN A 81 -23.82 -16.62 6.09
C GLN A 81 -22.91 -15.63 5.35
N ARG A 82 -22.07 -14.89 6.09
CA ARG A 82 -21.15 -13.91 5.50
C ARG A 82 -19.72 -14.11 6.00
N ILE A 83 -18.77 -13.68 5.19
CA ILE A 83 -17.36 -13.59 5.57
C ILE A 83 -17.09 -12.14 5.95
N HIS A 84 -16.78 -11.89 7.21
CA HIS A 84 -16.32 -10.59 7.68
C HIS A 84 -14.80 -10.53 7.49
N ILE A 85 -14.32 -9.56 6.70
CA ILE A 85 -12.89 -9.29 6.54
C ILE A 85 -12.59 -7.92 7.12
N THR A 86 -11.55 -7.85 7.94
CA THR A 86 -11.01 -6.59 8.48
C THR A 86 -9.52 -6.51 8.24
N THR A 87 -9.02 -5.33 7.91
CA THR A 87 -7.60 -5.13 7.60
C THR A 87 -6.86 -4.52 8.79
N HIS A 88 -5.55 -4.74 8.85
CA HIS A 88 -4.68 -4.11 9.83
C HIS A 88 -3.46 -3.44 9.20
N ALA A 89 -2.85 -4.00 8.15
CA ALA A 89 -1.63 -3.45 7.55
C ALA A 89 -1.67 -3.36 6.02
N LEU A 90 -0.79 -2.52 5.50
CA LEU A 90 -0.64 -2.15 4.09
C LEU A 90 0.83 -1.96 3.77
N THR A 91 1.26 -2.48 2.62
CA THR A 91 2.53 -2.13 1.97
C THR A 91 2.29 -1.86 0.50
N CYS A 92 2.68 -0.69 0.03
CA CYS A 92 2.60 -0.29 -1.37
C CYS A 92 3.98 0.06 -1.92
N ILE A 93 4.20 -0.29 -3.18
CA ILE A 93 5.38 0.06 -3.94
C ILE A 93 4.93 0.81 -5.20
N GLU A 94 5.26 2.09 -5.28
CA GLU A 94 5.13 2.82 -6.54
C GLU A 94 6.46 2.77 -7.28
N ALA A 95 6.44 2.35 -8.55
CA ALA A 95 7.60 2.39 -9.42
C ALA A 95 7.33 3.38 -10.55
N GLN A 96 7.77 4.63 -10.39
CA GLN A 96 7.73 5.64 -11.45
C GLN A 96 9.13 6.12 -11.78
N GLY A 97 9.49 6.13 -13.07
CA GLY A 97 10.71 6.78 -13.55
C GLY A 97 12.04 6.20 -13.06
N GLY A 98 12.07 4.96 -12.56
CA GLY A 98 13.30 4.31 -12.08
C GLY A 98 13.63 4.56 -10.61
N GLU A 99 12.74 5.24 -9.88
CA GLU A 99 12.73 5.30 -8.42
C GLU A 99 11.54 4.50 -7.89
N SER A 100 11.71 3.82 -6.76
CA SER A 100 10.58 3.20 -6.06
C SER A 100 10.27 3.90 -4.75
N ALA A 101 9.00 4.26 -4.56
CA ALA A 101 8.49 4.75 -3.29
C ALA A 101 7.83 3.58 -2.55
N ILE A 102 8.22 3.39 -1.29
CA ILE A 102 7.67 2.33 -0.44
C ILE A 102 6.82 3.00 0.62
N PHE A 103 5.54 2.63 0.70
CA PHE A 103 4.62 3.11 1.73
C PHE A 103 4.20 1.91 2.58
N THR A 104 4.54 1.89 3.86
CA THR A 104 4.11 0.84 4.79
C THR A 104 3.48 1.46 6.02
N GLY A 105 2.29 0.98 6.39
CA GLY A 105 1.57 1.48 7.55
C GLY A 105 0.33 0.67 7.88
N GLU A 106 -0.45 1.19 8.82
CA GLU A 106 -1.69 0.57 9.27
C GLU A 106 -2.86 1.00 8.37
N LEU A 107 -3.71 0.05 8.02
CA LEU A 107 -4.96 0.29 7.29
C LEU A 107 -6.10 -0.36 8.05
N THR A 108 -7.04 0.45 8.56
CA THR A 108 -8.26 -0.06 9.19
C THR A 108 -9.43 0.07 8.23
N ALA A 109 -9.83 -1.05 7.64
CA ALA A 109 -10.94 -1.15 6.71
C ALA A 109 -11.74 -2.44 6.96
N GLY A 110 -12.98 -2.46 6.47
CA GLY A 110 -13.86 -3.64 6.48
C GLY A 110 -14.34 -3.96 5.07
N ALA A 111 -14.55 -5.24 4.77
CA ALA A 111 -15.13 -5.67 3.50
C ALA A 111 -16.66 -5.53 3.50
N TYR A 112 -17.18 -5.04 2.39
CA TYR A 112 -18.60 -4.90 2.10
C TYR A 112 -18.90 -5.55 0.75
N ASP A 113 -20.07 -6.15 0.65
CA ASP A 113 -20.57 -6.77 -0.58
C ASP A 113 -21.34 -5.75 -1.44
N GLU A 114 -21.77 -6.17 -2.63
CA GLU A 114 -22.51 -5.33 -3.58
C GLU A 114 -23.88 -4.88 -3.06
N ASP A 115 -24.45 -5.62 -2.10
CA ASP A 115 -25.67 -5.25 -1.39
C ASP A 115 -25.46 -4.10 -0.37
N GLY A 116 -24.20 -3.71 -0.12
CA GLY A 116 -23.82 -2.67 0.82
C GLY A 116 -23.79 -3.13 2.28
N ASP A 117 -24.07 -4.41 2.56
CA ASP A 117 -23.97 -4.97 3.90
C ASP A 117 -22.52 -5.33 4.23
N PHE A 118 -22.22 -5.27 5.53
CA PHE A 118 -20.90 -5.66 6.03
C PHE A 118 -20.68 -7.17 5.88
N GLY A 119 -19.48 -7.53 5.42
CA GLY A 119 -19.10 -8.89 5.08
C GLY A 119 -19.60 -9.34 3.71
N ILE A 120 -19.07 -10.43 3.20
CA ILE A 120 -19.31 -10.92 1.83
C ILE A 120 -20.21 -12.15 1.85
N ALA A 121 -21.28 -12.19 1.06
CA ALA A 121 -22.26 -13.27 1.00
C ALA A 121 -21.77 -14.49 0.19
N ALA A 122 -20.67 -15.10 0.63
CA ALA A 122 -20.00 -16.21 -0.07
C ALA A 122 -20.18 -17.59 0.58
N CYS A 123 -21.18 -17.73 1.47
CA CYS A 123 -21.44 -18.97 2.20
C CYS A 123 -22.57 -19.78 1.57
N GLN A 124 -22.32 -21.07 1.35
CA GLN A 124 -23.29 -22.04 0.87
C GLN A 124 -23.21 -23.30 1.75
N ASP A 125 -24.36 -23.79 2.22
CA ASP A 125 -24.47 -25.00 3.05
C ASP A 125 -23.50 -25.04 4.25
N GLY A 126 -23.26 -23.87 4.86
CA GLY A 126 -22.39 -23.72 6.03
C GLY A 126 -20.89 -23.67 5.73
N ARG A 127 -20.50 -23.62 4.45
CA ARG A 127 -19.13 -23.45 3.97
C ARG A 127 -19.03 -22.16 3.18
N CYS A 128 -18.06 -21.32 3.51
CA CYS A 128 -17.81 -20.06 2.83
C CYS A 128 -16.54 -20.17 2.01
N ARG A 129 -16.59 -19.71 0.77
CA ARG A 129 -15.45 -19.75 -0.15
C ARG A 129 -15.32 -18.45 -0.90
N LEU A 130 -14.14 -17.84 -0.86
CA LEU A 130 -13.71 -16.79 -1.77
C LEU A 130 -12.47 -17.26 -2.52
N THR A 131 -12.41 -16.92 -3.79
CA THR A 131 -11.30 -17.22 -4.69
C THR A 131 -10.63 -15.92 -5.14
N PRO A 132 -9.42 -15.98 -5.70
CA PRO A 132 -8.75 -14.79 -6.25
C PRO A 132 -9.53 -14.07 -7.39
N ASP A 133 -10.48 -14.75 -8.02
CA ASP A 133 -11.34 -14.14 -9.05
C ASP A 133 -12.50 -13.33 -8.44
N ASP A 134 -12.79 -13.51 -7.14
CA ASP A 134 -13.86 -12.79 -6.44
C ASP A 134 -13.36 -11.42 -5.96
N THR A 135 -13.97 -10.36 -6.48
CA THR A 135 -13.69 -8.97 -6.09
C THR A 135 -14.66 -8.48 -5.03
N PHE A 136 -14.21 -7.66 -4.09
CA PHE A 136 -15.04 -7.02 -3.08
C PHE A 136 -14.54 -5.61 -2.75
N LEU A 137 -15.36 -4.82 -2.06
CA LEU A 137 -14.99 -3.46 -1.65
C LEU A 137 -14.49 -3.45 -0.20
N LEU A 138 -13.28 -2.97 0.01
CA LEU A 138 -12.83 -2.50 1.33
C LEU A 138 -13.25 -1.06 1.53
N THR A 139 -13.95 -0.79 2.63
CA THR A 139 -14.29 0.57 3.07
C THR A 139 -13.44 0.95 4.26
N LEU A 140 -12.68 2.04 4.13
CA LEU A 140 -11.81 2.56 5.19
C LEU A 140 -12.66 3.15 6.33
N THR A 141 -12.44 2.68 7.56
CA THR A 141 -13.10 3.23 8.74
C THR A 141 -12.37 4.44 9.31
N ARG A 142 -11.11 4.62 8.92
CA ARG A 142 -10.23 5.73 9.33
C ARG A 142 -9.47 6.23 8.10
N PRO A 143 -9.11 7.53 8.06
CA PRO A 143 -8.26 8.02 6.98
C PRO A 143 -6.91 7.30 7.00
N LEU A 144 -6.39 7.02 5.80
CA LEU A 144 -5.04 6.52 5.59
C LEU A 144 -4.12 7.73 5.36
N SER A 145 -2.97 7.73 6.02
CA SER A 145 -1.90 8.71 5.78
C SER A 145 -0.57 8.03 6.09
N VAL A 146 0.15 7.61 5.05
CA VAL A 146 1.40 6.87 5.17
C VAL A 146 2.51 7.63 4.45
N GLU A 147 3.53 7.99 5.21
CA GLU A 147 4.73 8.64 4.67
C GLU A 147 5.56 7.62 3.88
N GLN A 148 6.16 8.10 2.79
CA GLN A 148 7.15 7.34 2.05
C GLN A 148 8.33 6.96 2.97
N GLN A 149 8.67 5.68 2.97
CA GLN A 149 9.84 5.15 3.67
C GLN A 149 11.10 5.31 2.82
N ALA A 150 12.25 5.41 3.48
CA ALA A 150 13.53 5.42 2.82
C ALA A 150 13.71 4.15 1.98
N ASN A 151 14.17 4.32 0.74
CA ASN A 151 14.47 3.22 -0.18
C ASN A 151 15.99 3.11 -0.37
N PRO A 152 16.67 2.15 0.28
CA PRO A 152 18.11 1.98 0.11
C PRO A 152 18.52 1.69 -1.34
N SER A 153 17.62 1.07 -2.13
CA SER A 153 17.88 0.77 -3.54
C SER A 153 17.87 2.05 -4.39
N ALA A 154 17.01 3.01 -4.07
CA ALA A 154 17.00 4.34 -4.69
C ALA A 154 18.35 5.03 -4.48
N GLU A 155 18.84 5.07 -3.24
CA GLU A 155 20.14 5.69 -2.91
C GLU A 155 21.32 5.03 -3.67
N ILE A 156 21.32 3.70 -3.75
CA ILE A 156 22.35 2.95 -4.50
C ILE A 156 22.26 3.27 -6.00
N ASN A 157 21.05 3.35 -6.56
CA ASN A 157 20.84 3.63 -7.97
C ASN A 157 21.22 5.07 -8.33
N GLU A 158 20.87 6.06 -7.49
CA GLU A 158 21.34 7.44 -7.63
C GLU A 158 22.86 7.52 -7.60
N ARG A 159 23.50 6.82 -6.66
CA ARG A 159 24.96 6.74 -6.56
C ARG A 159 25.59 6.15 -7.82
N ARG A 160 25.00 5.09 -8.40
CA ARG A 160 25.45 4.53 -9.69
C ARG A 160 25.33 5.53 -10.83
N ARG A 161 24.24 6.29 -10.91
CA ARG A 161 24.08 7.35 -11.93
C ARG A 161 25.11 8.46 -11.78
N GLN A 162 25.42 8.85 -10.55
CA GLN A 162 26.42 9.89 -10.26
C GLN A 162 27.86 9.45 -10.58
N HIS A 163 28.16 8.16 -10.42
CA HIS A 163 29.51 7.62 -10.65
C HIS A 163 29.70 6.92 -12.01
N GLY A 164 28.65 6.78 -12.82
CA GLY A 164 28.74 6.27 -14.18
C GLY A 164 29.15 4.79 -14.27
N GLU A 165 29.01 4.00 -13.22
CA GLU A 165 29.28 2.56 -13.28
C GLU A 165 28.18 1.85 -14.09
N PRO A 166 28.51 1.21 -15.22
CA PRO A 166 27.52 0.45 -15.98
C PRO A 166 27.06 -0.78 -15.18
N ALA A 167 25.80 -1.18 -15.40
CA ALA A 167 25.29 -2.46 -14.91
C ALA A 167 26.21 -3.60 -15.40
N PRO A 168 26.45 -4.65 -14.58
CA PRO A 168 27.29 -5.76 -15.01
C PRO A 168 26.69 -6.38 -16.28
N GLU A 169 27.49 -6.48 -17.34
CA GLU A 169 27.13 -7.24 -18.53
C GLU A 169 26.78 -8.67 -18.11
N GLU A 170 25.52 -9.05 -18.31
CA GLU A 170 25.08 -10.43 -18.26
C GLU A 170 25.85 -11.18 -19.34
N ASN A 171 26.89 -11.91 -18.94
CA ASN A 171 27.69 -12.73 -19.83
C ASN A 171 26.77 -13.73 -20.54
N ALA A 172 26.44 -13.44 -21.80
CA ALA A 172 25.99 -14.43 -22.76
C ALA A 172 27.13 -15.43 -22.99
N ALA A 173 27.20 -16.46 -22.15
CA ALA A 173 28.02 -17.63 -22.34
C ALA A 173 27.13 -18.87 -22.37
N GLY A 174 26.35 -18.98 -23.45
CA GLY A 174 25.75 -20.23 -23.91
C GLY A 174 26.35 -20.58 -25.26
N GLN A 175 27.47 -21.28 -25.26
CA GLN A 175 27.91 -22.14 -26.36
C GLN A 175 27.47 -23.57 -26.04
#